data_AF-M5VNY9-F1
#
_entry.id   AF-M5VNY9-F1
#
_cell.length_a   1.000
_cell.length_b   1.000
_cell.length_c   1.000
_cell.angle_alpha   90.00
_cell.angle_beta   90.00
_cell.angle_gamma   90.00
#
_symmetry.space_group_name_H-M   'P 1'
#
loop_
_entity.id
_entity.type
_entity.pdbx_description
1 polymer ?
#
loop_
_entity_poly.entity_id
_entity_poly.type
_entity_poly.pdbx_seq_one_letter_code
_entity_poly.pdbx_strand_id
1 'polypeptide(L)'
;MASDTASSVDEQAQLVASVGSLAGGGGGSTDNRGRHRILAELNRLEQELKFLQEELGELERTENVSTICSELLPYAEGTADPLLPVTNGPVNLLWDRWFEGPQDSQRCSCRIL
;
A
#
# COMPACT_ATOMS: atom_id res chain seq x y z
N MET A 1 -9.97 -9.85 52.55
CA MET A 1 -10.19 -11.08 51.76
C MET A 1 -9.81 -10.76 50.33
N ALA A 2 -8.57 -11.07 49.93
CA ALA A 2 -8.07 -10.93 48.57
C ALA A 2 -8.30 -12.24 47.82
N SER A 3 -8.67 -12.20 46.54
CA SER A 3 -8.54 -13.34 45.63
C SER A 3 -8.39 -12.82 44.20
N ASP A 4 -7.20 -13.08 43.69
CA ASP A 4 -6.67 -12.70 42.39
C ASP A 4 -7.33 -13.48 41.24
N THR A 5 -7.58 -12.80 40.12
CA THR A 5 -7.92 -13.41 38.84
C THR A 5 -6.91 -12.93 37.79
N ALA A 6 -5.73 -13.53 37.79
CA ALA A 6 -4.65 -13.21 36.85
C ALA A 6 -3.93 -14.47 36.34
N SER A 7 -4.65 -15.56 36.09
CA SER A 7 -4.08 -16.83 35.60
C SER A 7 -4.93 -17.40 34.48
N SER A 8 -4.81 -16.81 33.29
CA SER A 8 -5.47 -17.33 32.07
C SER A 8 -4.58 -17.15 30.83
N VAL A 9 -3.73 -16.13 30.82
CA VAL A 9 -2.73 -15.90 29.76
C VAL A 9 -1.57 -16.90 29.81
N ASP A 10 -1.24 -17.44 30.98
CA ASP A 10 -0.11 -18.38 31.16
C ASP A 10 -0.42 -19.81 30.68
N GLU A 11 -1.70 -20.23 30.65
CA GLU A 11 -2.06 -21.59 30.19
C GLU A 11 -1.82 -21.77 28.68
N GLN A 12 -2.02 -20.73 27.87
CA GLN A 12 -1.77 -20.80 26.42
C GLN A 12 -0.27 -20.83 26.09
N ALA A 13 0.56 -20.14 26.87
CA ALA A 13 2.03 -20.18 26.73
C ALA A 13 2.62 -21.56 27.12
N GLN A 14 2.00 -22.25 28.08
CA GLN A 14 2.45 -23.56 28.53
C GLN A 14 2.02 -24.69 27.59
N LEU A 15 0.86 -24.57 26.92
CA LEU A 15 0.41 -25.52 25.89
C LEU A 15 1.35 -25.51 24.67
N VAL A 16 1.80 -24.35 24.18
CA VAL A 16 2.75 -24.28 23.05
C VAL A 16 4.15 -24.81 23.40
N ALA A 17 4.55 -24.72 24.67
CA ALA A 17 5.81 -25.29 25.14
C ALA A 17 5.75 -26.83 25.25
N SER A 18 4.60 -27.40 25.63
CA SER A 18 4.42 -28.84 25.83
C SER A 18 4.36 -29.65 24.52
N VAL A 19 3.86 -29.07 23.43
CA VAL A 19 3.87 -29.70 22.09
C VAL A 19 5.30 -29.88 21.55
N GLY A 20 6.26 -29.08 22.00
CA GLY A 20 7.64 -29.11 21.53
C GLY A 20 8.55 -30.18 22.15
N SER A 21 8.10 -30.94 23.16
CA SER A 21 9.00 -31.80 23.96
C SER A 21 8.69 -33.31 23.92
N LEU A 22 7.80 -33.77 23.03
CA LEU A 22 7.54 -35.20 22.84
C LEU A 22 8.32 -35.76 21.64
N ALA A 23 9.64 -35.77 21.72
CA ALA A 23 10.48 -36.59 20.84
C ALA A 23 11.71 -37.08 21.63
N GLY A 24 11.57 -38.26 22.22
CA GLY A 24 12.67 -38.96 22.86
C GLY A 24 13.70 -39.46 21.85
N GLY A 25 14.96 -39.47 22.30
CA GLY A 25 15.97 -40.44 21.88
C GLY A 25 16.66 -40.20 20.53
N GLY A 26 17.89 -39.67 20.62
CA GLY A 26 18.98 -40.07 19.72
C GLY A 26 19.26 -39.17 18.52
N GLY A 27 20.43 -38.50 18.57
CA GLY A 27 21.24 -38.14 17.40
C GLY A 27 20.65 -37.15 16.39
N GLY A 28 21.11 -35.89 16.43
CA GLY A 28 20.86 -34.98 15.30
C GLY A 28 21.24 -33.53 15.55
N SER A 29 22.51 -33.20 15.41
CA SER A 29 22.94 -31.84 15.08
C SER A 29 22.39 -31.48 13.68
N THR A 30 21.12 -31.05 13.54
CA THR A 30 20.60 -30.28 12.36
C THR A 30 19.10 -29.91 12.37
N ASP A 31 18.28 -30.17 13.40
CA ASP A 31 16.83 -29.86 13.28
C ASP A 31 16.46 -28.37 13.49
N ASN A 32 17.44 -27.53 13.80
CA ASN A 32 17.25 -26.10 13.92
C ASN A 32 16.86 -25.45 12.59
N ARG A 33 17.29 -25.98 11.43
CA ARG A 33 17.00 -25.37 10.12
C ARG A 33 15.51 -25.43 9.77
N GLY A 34 14.84 -26.53 10.10
CA GLY A 34 13.39 -26.67 9.92
C GLY A 34 12.62 -25.71 10.82
N ARG A 35 13.04 -25.60 12.09
CA ARG A 35 12.46 -24.69 13.07
C ARG A 35 12.56 -23.22 12.65
N HIS A 36 13.73 -22.77 12.18
CA HIS A 36 13.91 -21.37 11.73
C HIS A 36 13.03 -21.06 10.51
N ARG A 37 12.86 -22.02 9.58
CA ARG A 37 11.97 -21.85 8.43
C ARG A 37 10.51 -21.67 8.88
N ILE A 38 10.05 -22.50 9.81
CA ILE A 38 8.68 -22.41 10.32
C ILE A 38 8.44 -21.08 11.04
N LEU A 39 9.40 -20.64 11.87
CA LEU A 39 9.31 -19.34 12.55
C LEU A 39 9.33 -18.16 11.58
N ALA A 40 10.12 -18.22 10.50
CA ALA A 40 10.15 -17.18 9.48
C ALA A 40 8.80 -17.06 8.75
N GLU A 41 8.18 -18.18 8.39
CA GLU A 41 6.84 -18.18 7.78
C GLU A 41 5.77 -17.68 8.75
N LEU A 42 5.85 -18.07 10.02
CA LEU A 42 4.92 -17.59 11.05
C LEU A 42 5.04 -16.07 11.23
N ASN A 43 6.25 -15.54 11.36
CA ASN A 43 6.48 -14.09 11.45
C ASN A 43 5.98 -13.35 10.19
N ARG A 44 6.18 -13.93 9.00
CA ARG A 44 5.66 -13.36 7.75
C ARG A 44 4.14 -13.27 7.77
N LEU A 45 3.47 -14.35 8.15
CA LEU A 45 2.00 -14.39 8.24
C LEU A 45 1.47 -13.44 9.31
N GLU A 46 2.11 -13.34 10.47
CA GLU A 46 1.75 -12.37 11.51
C GLU A 46 1.86 -10.93 11.00
N GLN A 47 2.91 -10.64 10.23
CA GLN A 47 3.07 -9.32 9.62
C GLN A 47 2.02 -9.04 8.55
N GLU A 48 1.68 -10.03 7.72
CA GLU A 48 0.59 -9.92 6.73
C GLU A 48 -0.76 -9.69 7.40
N LEU A 49 -1.06 -10.40 8.49
CA LEU A 49 -2.28 -10.17 9.28
C LEU A 49 -2.33 -8.76 9.85
N LYS A 50 -1.19 -8.26 10.36
CA LYS A 50 -1.11 -6.89 10.87
C LYS A 50 -1.39 -5.85 9.77
N PHE A 51 -0.77 -6.01 8.60
CA PHE A 51 -1.01 -5.09 7.48
C PHE A 51 -2.47 -5.11 7.02
N LEU A 52 -3.05 -6.30 6.85
CA LEU A 52 -4.46 -6.41 6.46
C LEU A 52 -5.40 -5.77 7.49
N GLN A 53 -5.09 -5.89 8.78
CA GLN A 53 -5.89 -5.28 9.82
C GLN A 53 -5.77 -3.74 9.83
N GLU A 54 -4.58 -3.21 9.54
CA GLU A 54 -4.36 -1.77 9.34
C GLU A 54 -5.13 -1.26 8.10
N GLU A 55 -4.98 -1.93 6.95
CA GLU A 55 -5.69 -1.60 5.69
C GLU A 55 -7.21 -1.63 5.85
N LEU A 56 -7.74 -2.62 6.58
CA LEU A 56 -9.18 -2.70 6.84
C LEU A 56 -9.66 -1.53 7.70
N GLY A 57 -8.86 -1.11 8.68
CA GLY A 57 -9.12 0.08 9.48
C GLY A 57 -9.09 1.37 8.66
N GLU A 58 -8.19 1.48 7.67
CA GLU A 58 -8.19 2.60 6.73
C GLU A 58 -9.42 2.58 5.84
N LEU A 59 -9.78 1.41 5.29
CA LEU A 59 -10.93 1.24 4.40
C LEU A 59 -12.25 1.61 5.08
N GLU A 60 -12.43 1.24 6.35
CA GLU A 60 -13.60 1.65 7.14
C GLU A 60 -13.71 3.17 7.33
N ARG A 61 -12.58 3.88 7.32
CA ARG A 61 -12.54 5.34 7.42
C ARG A 61 -12.67 6.06 6.08
N THR A 62 -12.53 5.34 4.96
CA THR A 62 -12.69 5.96 3.64
C THR A 62 -14.13 6.35 3.37
N GLU A 63 -14.30 7.45 2.62
CA GLU A 63 -15.62 7.92 2.22
C GLU A 63 -16.17 7.11 1.04
N ASN A 64 -17.48 7.23 0.79
CA ASN A 64 -18.10 6.57 -0.34
C ASN A 64 -17.51 7.06 -1.68
N VAL A 65 -17.18 6.10 -2.55
CA VAL A 65 -16.65 6.38 -3.89
C VAL A 65 -17.57 7.31 -4.68
N SER A 66 -18.89 7.17 -4.54
CA SER A 66 -19.86 8.05 -5.19
C SER A 66 -19.69 9.52 -4.80
N THR A 67 -19.39 9.81 -3.53
CA THR A 67 -19.17 11.16 -3.02
C THR A 67 -17.86 11.71 -3.56
N ILE A 68 -16.77 10.95 -3.41
CA ILE A 68 -15.44 11.35 -3.90
C ILE A 68 -15.46 11.62 -5.41
N CYS A 69 -16.10 10.75 -6.20
CA CYS A 69 -16.23 10.95 -7.64
C CYS A 69 -17.09 12.18 -7.99
N SER A 70 -18.13 12.47 -7.22
CA SER A 70 -18.97 13.66 -7.45
C SER A 70 -18.22 14.98 -7.22
N GLU A 71 -17.18 14.97 -6.38
CA GLU A 71 -16.30 16.12 -6.15
C GLU A 71 -15.13 16.16 -7.15
N LEU A 72 -14.59 15.00 -7.52
CA LEU A 72 -13.47 14.90 -8.46
C LEU A 72 -13.85 15.32 -9.88
N LEU A 73 -15.06 14.97 -10.34
CA LEU A 73 -15.54 15.32 -11.69
C LEU A 73 -15.51 16.83 -11.97
N PRO A 74 -16.15 17.71 -11.18
CA PRO A 74 -16.14 19.14 -11.44
C PRO A 74 -14.73 19.74 -11.30
N TYR A 75 -13.86 19.18 -10.45
CA TYR A 75 -12.46 19.60 -10.36
C TYR A 75 -11.70 19.31 -11.66
N ALA A 76 -11.87 18.10 -12.22
CA ALA A 76 -11.25 17.72 -13.48
C ALA A 76 -11.81 18.52 -14.66
N GLU A 77 -13.13 18.74 -14.71
CA GLU A 77 -13.79 19.49 -15.78
C GLU A 77 -13.50 21.00 -15.74
N GLY A 78 -13.33 21.57 -14.54
CA GLY A 78 -13.03 22.99 -14.35
C GLY A 78 -11.57 23.35 -14.60
N THR A 79 -10.68 22.37 -14.66
CA THR A 79 -9.27 22.58 -14.93
C THR A 79 -9.02 22.56 -16.43
N ALA A 80 -8.53 23.67 -16.98
CA ALA A 80 -8.07 23.70 -18.35
C ALA A 80 -6.90 22.69 -18.52
N ASP A 81 -6.93 21.91 -19.60
CA ASP A 81 -5.86 21.00 -20.01
C ASP A 81 -5.53 21.24 -21.50
N PRO A 82 -4.28 21.57 -21.86
CA PRO A 82 -3.86 21.81 -23.24
C PRO A 82 -3.76 20.54 -24.09
N LEU A 83 -3.71 19.36 -23.45
CA LEU A 83 -3.61 18.08 -24.14
C LEU A 83 -4.97 17.54 -24.56
N LEU A 84 -6.06 18.13 -24.04
CA LEU A 84 -7.41 17.75 -24.43
C LEU A 84 -7.82 18.47 -25.72
N PRO A 85 -8.53 17.79 -26.65
CA PRO A 85 -9.04 18.41 -27.87
C PRO A 85 -10.00 19.58 -27.63
N VAL A 86 -10.66 19.59 -26.47
CA VAL A 86 -11.55 20.65 -26.02
C VAL A 86 -11.16 20.99 -24.59
N THR A 87 -10.61 22.19 -24.41
CA THR A 87 -10.23 22.72 -23.11
C THR A 87 -11.38 23.56 -22.55
N ASN A 88 -11.88 23.19 -21.37
CA ASN A 88 -12.82 24.02 -20.62
C ASN A 88 -12.04 25.01 -19.76
N GLY A 89 -12.35 26.30 -19.86
CA GLY A 89 -11.71 27.36 -19.07
C GLY A 89 -11.10 28.49 -19.91
N PRO A 90 -10.50 29.51 -19.26
CA PRO A 90 -9.89 30.62 -19.98
C PRO A 90 -8.63 30.17 -20.72
N VAL A 91 -8.39 30.77 -21.89
CA VAL A 91 -7.19 30.52 -22.69
C VAL A 91 -5.94 30.88 -21.88
N ASN A 92 -5.04 29.92 -21.72
CA ASN A 92 -3.77 30.12 -21.04
C ASN A 92 -2.65 30.43 -22.04
N LEU A 93 -2.34 31.72 -22.21
CA LEU A 93 -1.31 32.20 -23.15
C LEU A 93 0.11 31.66 -22.87
N LEU A 94 0.39 31.12 -21.67
CA LEU A 94 1.67 30.48 -21.37
C LEU A 94 1.84 29.16 -22.13
N TRP A 95 0.74 28.51 -22.51
CA TRP A 95 0.75 27.22 -23.21
C TRP A 95 1.06 27.36 -24.69
N ASP A 96 0.70 28.47 -25.31
CA ASP A 96 0.98 28.76 -26.72
C ASP A 96 2.47 28.61 -27.04
N ARG A 97 3.34 28.97 -26.08
CA ARG A 97 4.80 28.78 -26.18
C ARG A 97 5.23 27.33 -26.37
N TRP A 98 4.50 26.38 -25.79
CA TRP A 98 4.85 24.96 -25.78
C TRP A 98 4.10 24.17 -26.87
N PHE A 99 2.87 24.58 -27.20
CA PHE A 99 1.98 23.82 -28.09
C PHE A 99 1.75 24.44 -29.47
N GLU A 100 1.80 25.77 -29.62
CA GLU A 100 1.60 26.41 -30.94
C GLU A 100 2.89 26.44 -31.79
N GLY A 101 4.02 26.06 -31.21
CA GLY A 101 5.32 26.05 -31.87
C GLY A 101 5.90 27.46 -32.08
N PRO A 102 7.07 27.58 -32.72
CA PRO A 102 7.71 28.88 -32.94
C PRO A 102 6.80 29.80 -33.77
N GLN A 103 6.40 30.94 -33.19
CA GLN A 103 5.57 31.97 -33.84
C GLN A 103 6.33 32.75 -34.93
N ASP A 104 7.65 32.57 -35.02
CA ASP A 104 8.48 33.24 -35.99
C ASP A 104 8.29 32.61 -37.38
N SER A 105 7.79 33.43 -38.31
CA SER A 105 7.68 33.16 -39.75
C SER A 105 9.03 32.88 -40.43
N GLN A 106 10.13 32.87 -39.68
CA GLN A 106 11.42 32.31 -40.08
C GLN A 106 11.66 30.99 -39.35
N ARG A 107 10.89 29.94 -39.72
CA ARG A 107 11.36 28.57 -39.49
C ARG A 107 12.77 28.47 -40.07
N CYS A 108 13.78 28.20 -39.25
CA CYS A 108 15.06 27.81 -39.83
C CYS A 108 14.81 26.59 -40.71
N SER A 109 15.21 26.65 -41.98
CA SER A 109 15.20 25.54 -42.93
C SER A 109 16.27 24.49 -42.62
N CYS A 110 16.77 24.48 -41.39
CA CYS A 110 17.70 23.53 -40.84
C CYS A 110 17.12 22.10 -40.95
N ARG A 111 17.49 21.35 -42.00
CA ARG A 111 17.28 19.90 -42.04
C ARG A 111 18.22 19.26 -41.03
N ILE A 112 17.68 18.50 -40.09
CA ILE A 112 18.47 17.60 -39.25
C ILE A 112 19.03 16.53 -40.21
N LEU A 113 20.34 16.59 -40.44
CA LEU A 113 21.11 15.57 -41.15
C LEU A 113 21.51 14.46 -40.17
#